data_AF-A0A8C6WIJ8-F1
#
_entry.id   AF-A0A8C6WIJ8-F1
#
_cell.length_a   1.000
_cell.length_b   1.000
_cell.length_c   1.000
_cell.angle_alpha   90.00
_cell.angle_beta   90.00
_cell.angle_gamma   90.00
#
_symmetry.space_group_name_H-M   'P 1'
#
loop_
_entity.id
_entity.type
_entity.pdbx_description
1 polymer ?
#
loop_
_entity_poly.entity_id
_entity_poly.type
_entity_poly.pdbx_seq_one_letter_code
_entity_poly.pdbx_strand_id
1 'polypeptide(L)'
;SCVCTNGTVQCQHRPCPFASCSNPITRDCCRSCEGCLYRGEEYPDSFEFSNANDPCSVCYCYGGEVVCTRIPCYEECSHPYTAPGQCCAQCDRKFTFGQIPFNIPLLSNVPDRENPCSQCTCQVSAPDTDSLLQSLFQVCFIIL
;
A
#
# COMPACT_ATOMS: atom_id res chain seq x y z
N SER A 1 -41.06 6.11 -19.84
CA SER A 1 -42.48 6.15 -19.40
C SER A 1 -43.12 4.85 -19.84
N CYS A 2 -43.90 4.22 -18.97
CA CYS A 2 -44.63 3.00 -19.32
C CYS A 2 -46.13 3.27 -19.25
N VAL A 3 -46.86 2.83 -20.25
CA VAL A 3 -48.32 2.98 -20.33
C VAL A 3 -48.94 1.59 -20.46
N CYS A 4 -49.97 1.31 -19.66
CA CYS A 4 -50.73 0.07 -19.75
C CYS A 4 -52.07 0.36 -20.43
N THR A 5 -52.31 -0.29 -21.56
CA THR A 5 -53.56 -0.18 -22.32
C THR A 5 -54.06 -1.56 -22.70
N ASN A 6 -55.28 -1.89 -22.27
CA ASN A 6 -55.98 -3.14 -22.61
C ASN A 6 -55.13 -4.41 -22.33
N GLY A 7 -54.47 -4.46 -21.16
CA GLY A 7 -53.63 -5.59 -20.74
C GLY A 7 -52.24 -5.64 -21.39
N THR A 8 -51.90 -4.71 -22.30
CA THR A 8 -50.57 -4.63 -22.92
C THR A 8 -49.77 -3.47 -22.31
N VAL A 9 -48.55 -3.76 -21.85
CA VAL A 9 -47.62 -2.76 -21.35
C VAL A 9 -46.69 -2.30 -22.47
N GLN A 10 -46.67 -1.01 -22.73
CA GLN A 10 -45.75 -0.36 -23.67
C GLN A 10 -44.83 0.57 -22.91
N CYS A 11 -43.54 0.25 -22.90
CA CYS A 11 -42.52 1.04 -22.22
C CYS A 11 -41.60 1.72 -23.25
N GLN A 12 -41.43 3.03 -23.11
CA GLN A 12 -40.37 3.75 -23.81
C GLN A 12 -39.10 3.78 -22.97
N HIS A 13 -38.01 3.27 -23.56
CA HIS A 13 -36.69 3.37 -22.98
C HIS A 13 -36.26 4.83 -22.94
N ARG A 14 -35.81 5.30 -21.77
CA ARG A 14 -35.26 6.65 -21.68
C ARG A 14 -33.84 6.60 -22.27
N PRO A 15 -33.50 7.43 -23.26
CA PRO A 15 -32.14 7.48 -23.77
C PRO A 15 -31.22 8.01 -22.67
N CYS A 16 -30.05 7.38 -22.51
CA CYS A 16 -29.04 7.84 -21.56
C CYS A 16 -28.32 9.08 -22.09
N PRO A 17 -27.94 10.03 -21.21
CA PRO A 17 -27.00 11.07 -21.57
C PRO A 17 -25.65 10.44 -21.95
N PHE A 18 -24.93 11.10 -22.86
CA PHE A 18 -23.59 10.66 -23.25
C PHE A 18 -22.59 10.99 -22.13
N ALA A 19 -21.82 10.00 -21.68
CA ALA A 19 -20.74 10.17 -20.72
C ALA A 19 -19.41 10.37 -21.48
N SER A 20 -18.79 11.55 -21.34
CA SER A 20 -17.57 11.93 -22.08
C SER A 20 -16.26 11.58 -21.36
N CYS A 21 -16.32 10.83 -20.26
CA CYS A 21 -15.15 10.42 -19.48
C CYS A 21 -14.63 9.03 -19.88
N SER A 22 -13.36 8.77 -19.57
CA SER A 22 -12.66 7.55 -19.97
C SER A 22 -13.05 6.32 -19.14
N ASN A 23 -13.38 6.50 -17.86
CA ASN A 23 -13.65 5.42 -16.92
C ASN A 23 -15.04 5.57 -16.26
N PRO A 24 -16.14 5.59 -17.03
CA PRO A 24 -17.47 5.83 -16.46
C PRO A 24 -17.94 4.68 -15.57
N ILE A 25 -18.70 5.03 -14.53
CA ILE A 25 -19.43 4.09 -13.67
C ILE A 25 -20.85 3.89 -14.18
N THR A 26 -21.53 2.82 -13.75
CA THR A 26 -22.94 2.61 -14.07
C THR A 26 -23.79 2.99 -12.86
N ARG A 27 -24.64 4.00 -13.02
CA ARG A 27 -25.63 4.40 -12.02
C ARG A 27 -27.02 4.19 -12.61
N ASP A 28 -27.86 3.47 -11.86
CA ASP A 28 -29.16 2.98 -12.31
C ASP A 28 -29.05 2.17 -13.63
N CYS A 29 -29.27 2.85 -14.76
CA CYS A 29 -29.24 2.28 -16.11
C CYS A 29 -28.21 2.96 -17.02
N CYS A 30 -27.63 4.08 -16.59
CA CYS A 30 -26.81 4.93 -17.44
C CYS A 30 -25.36 5.03 -16.95
N ARG A 31 -24.47 5.33 -17.88
CA ARG A 31 -23.08 5.66 -17.57
C ARG A 31 -23.00 7.07 -16.99
N SER A 32 -22.22 7.24 -15.93
CA SER A 32 -22.00 8.51 -15.22
C SER A 32 -20.50 8.73 -15.00
N CYS A 33 -20.09 9.99 -14.89
CA CYS A 33 -18.71 10.42 -14.58
C CYS A 33 -18.56 10.86 -13.12
N GLU A 34 -19.53 10.54 -12.26
CA GLU A 34 -19.54 10.81 -10.81
C GLU A 34 -18.65 9.83 -10.00
N GLY A 35 -17.77 9.13 -10.70
CA GLY A 35 -16.82 8.16 -10.16
C GLY A 35 -16.12 7.44 -11.30
N CYS A 36 -15.18 6.56 -10.93
CA CYS A 36 -14.32 5.87 -11.88
C CYS A 36 -14.46 4.36 -11.75
N LEU A 37 -14.72 3.67 -12.86
CA LEU A 37 -14.59 2.23 -12.93
C LEU A 37 -13.16 1.88 -13.34
N TYR A 38 -12.35 1.42 -12.39
CA TYR A 38 -10.96 1.05 -12.64
C TYR A 38 -10.73 -0.41 -12.27
N ARG A 39 -10.34 -1.21 -13.27
CA ARG A 39 -10.03 -2.65 -13.12
C ARG A 39 -11.15 -3.48 -12.46
N GLY A 40 -12.40 -3.07 -12.65
CA GLY A 40 -13.57 -3.75 -12.10
C GLY A 40 -14.00 -3.27 -10.72
N GLU A 41 -13.28 -2.32 -10.13
CA GLU A 41 -13.67 -1.65 -8.89
C GLU A 41 -14.15 -0.23 -9.17
N GLU A 42 -15.18 0.19 -8.43
CA GLU A 42 -15.71 1.54 -8.49
C GLU A 42 -15.08 2.40 -7.41
N TYR A 43 -14.47 3.51 -7.84
CA TYR A 43 -13.89 4.51 -6.96
C TYR A 43 -14.72 5.80 -7.01
N PRO A 44 -15.05 6.40 -5.86
CA PRO A 44 -15.72 7.70 -5.81
C PRO A 44 -14.90 8.79 -6.50
N ASP A 45 -15.57 9.83 -6.97
CA ASP A 45 -14.87 11.03 -7.43
C ASP A 45 -13.98 11.63 -6.34
N SER A 46 -12.84 12.17 -6.74
CA SER A 46 -11.81 12.76 -5.87
C SER A 46 -11.19 11.76 -4.87
N PHE A 47 -11.29 10.46 -5.14
CA PHE A 47 -10.72 9.41 -4.30
C PHE A 47 -9.31 9.02 -4.75
N GLU A 48 -8.41 8.88 -3.77
CA GLU A 48 -7.04 8.36 -3.94
C GLU A 48 -7.00 6.89 -3.53
N PHE A 49 -6.37 6.05 -4.34
CA PHE A 49 -6.21 4.62 -4.05
C PHE A 49 -4.86 4.07 -4.51
N SER A 50 -4.35 3.09 -3.78
CA SER A 50 -3.15 2.33 -4.16
C SER A 50 -3.46 1.32 -5.26
N ASN A 51 -2.58 1.17 -6.23
CA ASN A 51 -2.72 0.18 -7.28
C ASN A 51 -2.36 -1.23 -6.76
N ALA A 52 -3.33 -2.15 -6.75
CA ALA A 52 -3.12 -3.51 -6.25
C ALA A 52 -2.01 -4.31 -6.97
N ASN A 53 -1.73 -3.97 -8.24
CA ASN A 53 -0.68 -4.65 -9.02
C ASN A 53 0.68 -3.93 -8.97
N ASP A 54 0.71 -2.68 -8.49
CA ASP A 54 1.93 -1.90 -8.36
C ASP A 54 1.88 -1.08 -7.07
N PRO A 55 2.54 -1.54 -5.98
CA PRO A 55 2.52 -0.83 -4.71
C PRO A 55 3.15 0.57 -4.82
N CYS A 56 3.93 0.83 -5.87
CA CYS A 56 4.53 2.13 -6.15
C CYS A 56 3.66 3.07 -6.97
N SER A 57 2.45 2.69 -7.32
CA SER A 57 1.53 3.54 -8.06
C SER A 57 0.37 3.97 -7.19
N VAL A 58 0.16 5.28 -7.11
CA VAL A 58 -1.02 5.90 -6.48
C VAL A 58 -1.87 6.49 -7.58
N CYS A 59 -3.15 6.15 -7.59
CA CYS A 59 -4.11 6.58 -8.59
C CYS A 59 -5.18 7.47 -7.97
N TYR A 60 -5.63 8.45 -8.75
CA TYR A 60 -6.67 9.39 -8.39
C TYR A 60 -7.83 9.26 -9.36
N CYS A 61 -9.05 9.17 -8.83
CA CYS A 61 -10.26 9.32 -9.62
C CYS A 61 -10.71 10.78 -9.62
N TYR A 62 -10.85 11.39 -10.80
CA TYR A 62 -11.41 12.73 -10.93
C TYR A 62 -12.17 12.89 -12.25
N GLY A 63 -13.44 13.28 -12.19
CA GLY A 63 -14.30 13.50 -13.34
C GLY A 63 -14.52 12.26 -14.22
N GLY A 64 -14.49 11.06 -13.62
CA GLY A 64 -14.55 9.79 -14.35
C GLY A 64 -13.25 9.46 -15.10
N GLU A 65 -12.15 10.11 -14.77
CA GLU A 65 -10.81 9.81 -15.26
C GLU A 65 -9.92 9.29 -14.13
N VAL A 66 -9.04 8.33 -14.45
CA VAL A 66 -8.10 7.76 -13.51
C VAL A 66 -6.70 8.21 -13.90
N VAL A 67 -6.05 8.96 -13.01
CA VAL A 67 -4.67 9.42 -13.21
C VAL A 67 -3.78 8.74 -12.19
N CYS A 68 -2.83 7.94 -12.67
CA CYS A 68 -1.87 7.24 -11.82
C CYS A 68 -0.50 7.92 -11.87
N THR A 69 0.08 8.10 -10.69
CA THR A 69 1.43 8.65 -10.50
C THR A 69 2.27 7.65 -9.73
N ARG A 70 3.58 7.66 -9.97
CA ARG A 70 4.51 6.77 -9.30
C ARG A 70 5.09 7.46 -8.08
N ILE A 71 5.10 6.77 -6.94
CA ILE A 71 5.77 7.20 -5.73
C ILE A 71 7.28 7.23 -6.02
N PRO A 72 7.96 8.39 -5.86
CA PRO A 72 9.41 8.43 -5.94
C PRO A 72 10.01 7.85 -4.66
N CYS A 73 10.90 6.86 -4.81
CA CYS A 73 11.73 6.36 -3.72
C CYS A 73 13.12 6.99 -3.84
N TYR A 74 13.64 7.50 -2.73
CA TYR A 74 14.97 8.10 -2.65
C TYR A 74 15.78 7.29 -1.64
N GLU A 75 16.63 6.38 -2.13
CA GLU A 75 17.43 5.50 -1.28
C GLU A 75 18.91 5.68 -1.62
N GLU A 76 19.72 6.10 -0.64
CA GLU A 76 21.18 6.14 -0.70
C GLU A 76 21.77 5.14 0.29
N CYS A 77 21.48 3.85 0.13
CA CYS A 77 22.07 2.79 0.96
C CYS A 77 22.54 1.60 0.11
N SER A 78 23.59 0.91 0.56
CA SER A 78 24.23 -0.17 -0.20
C SER A 78 23.36 -1.43 -0.33
N HIS A 79 22.44 -1.65 0.61
CA HIS A 79 21.59 -2.86 0.68
C HIS A 79 20.14 -2.52 1.06
N PRO A 80 19.37 -1.91 0.14
CA PRO A 80 17.95 -1.62 0.36
C PRO A 80 17.13 -2.91 0.43
N TYR A 81 16.21 -3.02 1.39
CA TYR A 81 15.23 -4.10 1.45
C TYR A 81 13.81 -3.58 1.29
N THR A 82 13.05 -4.20 0.39
CA THR A 82 11.62 -3.92 0.17
C THR A 82 10.79 -5.08 0.71
N ALA A 83 9.96 -4.82 1.71
CA ALA A 83 9.05 -5.84 2.24
C ALA A 83 7.97 -6.20 1.20
N PRO A 84 7.45 -7.44 1.21
CA PRO A 84 6.34 -7.82 0.35
C PRO A 84 5.16 -6.85 0.48
N GLY A 85 4.69 -6.30 -0.64
CA GLY A 85 3.59 -5.33 -0.69
C GLY A 85 3.97 -3.88 -0.37
N GLN A 86 5.25 -3.58 -0.12
CA GLN A 86 5.74 -2.20 0.01
C GLN A 86 6.30 -1.67 -1.31
N CYS A 87 6.18 -0.37 -1.53
CA CYS A 87 6.79 0.29 -2.68
C CYS A 87 8.29 0.51 -2.48
N CYS A 88 8.63 1.32 -1.47
CA CYS A 88 9.99 1.77 -1.25
C CYS A 88 10.72 0.82 -0.31
N ALA A 89 12.03 0.71 -0.52
CA ALA A 89 12.89 0.00 0.38
C ALA A 89 13.02 0.78 1.70
N GLN A 90 13.43 0.08 2.76
CA GLN A 90 13.73 0.72 4.04
C GLN A 90 15.19 0.45 4.37
N CYS A 91 15.94 1.51 4.70
CA CYS A 91 17.35 1.41 5.11
C CYS A 91 17.52 1.31 6.64
N ASP A 92 16.53 1.76 7.45
CA ASP A 92 16.61 1.77 8.92
C ASP A 92 15.64 0.77 9.56
N ARG A 93 15.94 -0.53 9.45
CA ARG A 93 15.26 -1.53 10.28
C ARG A 93 16.08 -1.75 11.55
N LYS A 94 15.62 -1.16 12.66
CA LYS A 94 16.04 -1.58 14.01
C LYS A 94 15.46 -2.97 14.25
N PHE A 95 16.29 -4.01 14.11
CA PHE A 95 15.89 -5.37 14.45
C PHE A 95 15.93 -5.56 15.97
N THR A 96 14.81 -5.29 16.64
CA THR A 96 14.57 -5.86 17.97
C THR A 96 14.14 -7.30 17.79
N PHE A 97 15.11 -8.22 17.75
CA PHE A 97 14.78 -9.64 17.95
C PHE A 97 14.11 -9.73 19.32
N GLY A 98 12.87 -10.21 19.36
CA GLY A 98 12.26 -10.64 20.61
C GLY A 98 13.18 -11.68 21.24
N GLN A 99 13.97 -11.27 22.23
CA GLN A 99 14.92 -12.07 22.99
C GLN A 99 15.95 -12.81 22.11
N ILE A 100 17.05 -12.12 21.80
CA ILE A 100 18.30 -12.79 21.37
C ILE A 100 18.77 -13.68 22.53
N PRO A 101 19.16 -14.95 22.30
CA PRO A 101 19.74 -15.77 23.35
C PRO A 101 21.04 -15.10 23.85
N PHE A 102 21.19 -14.97 25.17
CA PHE A 102 22.34 -14.34 25.87
C PHE A 102 23.72 -14.91 25.49
N ASN A 103 23.77 -15.98 24.70
CA ASN A 103 24.98 -16.67 24.26
C ASN A 103 25.58 -16.11 22.95
N ILE A 104 24.99 -15.10 22.30
CA ILE A 104 25.60 -14.47 21.12
C ILE A 104 26.63 -13.43 21.57
N PRO A 105 27.92 -13.59 21.18
CA PRO A 105 28.96 -12.64 21.56
C PRO A 105 28.67 -11.23 21.03
N LEU A 106 29.01 -10.22 21.82
CA LEU A 106 28.96 -8.82 21.39
C LEU A 106 29.75 -8.64 20.09
N LEU A 107 29.26 -7.73 19.23
CA LEU A 107 29.87 -7.44 17.94
C LEU A 107 29.84 -8.62 16.92
N SER A 108 29.03 -9.66 17.16
CA SER A 108 28.87 -10.75 16.18
C SER A 108 27.97 -10.35 15.03
N ASN A 109 28.35 -10.75 13.82
CA ASN A 109 27.49 -10.66 12.65
C ASN A 109 26.39 -11.72 12.71
N VAL A 110 25.13 -11.27 12.85
CA VAL A 110 23.95 -12.11 12.83
C VAL A 110 23.27 -11.96 11.47
N PRO A 111 23.11 -13.05 10.69
CA PRO A 111 22.39 -13.00 9.43
C PRO A 111 20.90 -12.68 9.69
N ASP A 112 20.36 -11.76 8.91
CA ASP A 112 18.93 -11.46 8.96
C ASP A 112 18.14 -12.63 8.36
N ARG A 113 17.11 -13.10 9.10
CA ARG A 113 16.23 -14.18 8.67
C ARG A 113 15.28 -13.76 7.56
N GLU A 114 14.95 -12.49 7.48
CA GLU A 114 14.04 -11.93 6.48
C GLU A 114 14.80 -11.40 5.26
N ASN A 115 16.06 -10.98 5.42
CA ASN A 115 16.93 -10.58 4.32
C ASN A 115 18.28 -11.34 4.32
N PRO A 116 18.42 -12.37 3.48
CA PRO A 116 19.65 -13.16 3.36
C PRO A 116 20.89 -12.35 2.96
N CYS A 117 20.70 -11.14 2.42
CA CYS A 117 21.76 -10.25 1.95
C CYS A 117 22.23 -9.25 3.00
N SER A 118 21.66 -9.23 4.22
CA SER A 118 22.10 -8.34 5.29
C SER A 118 22.53 -9.08 6.54
N GLN A 119 23.56 -8.54 7.21
CA GLN A 119 24.00 -8.96 8.54
C GLN A 119 23.92 -7.79 9.50
N CYS A 120 23.57 -8.07 10.76
CA CYS A 120 23.53 -7.07 11.82
C CYS A 120 24.59 -7.37 12.86
N THR A 121 25.11 -6.34 13.49
CA THR A 121 26.02 -6.44 14.63
C THR A 121 25.34 -5.94 15.87
N CYS A 122 25.36 -6.79 16.90
CA CYS A 122 24.67 -6.50 18.14
C CYS A 122 25.59 -5.71 19.08
N GLN A 123 25.14 -4.51 19.43
CA GLN A 123 25.76 -3.65 20.44
C GLN A 123 24.92 -3.69 21.72
N VAL A 124 25.58 -3.55 22.88
CA VAL A 124 24.86 -3.32 24.14
C VAL A 124 24.38 -1.87 24.12
N SER A 125 23.07 -1.64 23.98
CA SER A 125 22.53 -0.33 24.33
C SER A 125 22.48 -0.24 25.86
N ALA A 126 22.95 0.89 26.40
CA ALA A 126 22.88 1.17 27.83
C ALA A 126 21.44 0.96 28.35
N PRO A 127 21.26 0.48 29.60
CA PRO A 127 19.92 0.27 30.14
C PRO A 127 19.15 1.59 30.16
N ASP A 128 17.94 1.60 29.58
CA ASP A 128 16.99 2.69 29.77
C ASP A 128 16.72 2.81 31.29
N THR A 129 17.07 3.96 31.88
CA THR A 129 17.02 4.20 33.32
C THR A 129 15.59 4.26 33.90
N ASP A 130 14.56 3.92 33.12
CA ASP A 130 13.15 4.10 33.48
C ASP A 130 12.35 2.77 33.52
N SER A 131 13.03 1.61 33.37
CA SER A 131 12.40 0.30 33.39
C SER A 131 12.92 -0.57 34.55
N LEU A 132 12.03 -0.98 35.46
CA LEU A 132 12.30 -1.93 36.57
C LEU A 132 12.67 -3.37 36.12
N LEU A 133 12.96 -3.57 34.83
CA LEU A 133 13.60 -4.78 34.30
C LEU A 133 14.95 -4.38 33.72
N GLN A 134 16.05 -4.77 34.38
CA GLN A 134 17.42 -4.71 33.83
C GLN A 134 17.59 -5.77 32.73
N SER A 135 16.80 -5.67 31.67
CA SER A 135 16.98 -6.49 30.47
C SER A 135 18.08 -5.83 29.65
N LEU A 136 19.21 -6.52 29.48
CA LEU A 136 20.19 -6.16 28.46
C LEU A 136 19.52 -6.28 27.10
N PHE A 137 19.04 -5.17 26.54
CA PHE A 137 18.57 -5.16 25.17
C PHE A 137 19.78 -5.12 24.24
N GLN A 138 20.01 -6.20 23.49
CA GLN A 138 20.92 -6.15 22.35
C GLN A 138 20.18 -5.49 21.19
N VAL A 139 20.63 -4.29 20.83
CA VAL A 139 20.18 -3.62 19.61
C VAL A 139 21.18 -4.00 18.53
N CYS A 140 20.70 -4.68 17.49
CA CYS A 140 21.55 -5.02 16.36
C CYS A 140 21.38 -3.94 15.27
N PHE A 141 22.50 -3.37 14.85
CA PHE A 141 22.58 -2.43 13.74
C PHE A 141 23.02 -3.18 12.50
N ILE A 142 22.40 -2.93 11.35
CA ILE A 142 22.83 -3.52 10.08
C ILE A 142 24.27 -3.04 9.80
N ILE A 143 25.20 -3.98 9.56
CA ILE A 143 26.52 -3.63 9.05
C ILE A 143 26.48 -3.62 7.53
N LEU A 144 26.93 -2.49 6.95
CA LEU A 144 27.13 -2.23 5.53
C LEU A 144 28.23 -3.12 4.93
#